data_AF-A0AAW0EI04-F1
#
_entry.id   AF-A0AAW0EI04-F1
#
_cell.length_a   1.000
_cell.length_b   1.000
_cell.length_c   1.000
_cell.angle_alpha   90.00
_cell.angle_beta   90.00
_cell.angle_gamma   90.00
#
_symmetry.space_group_name_H-M   'P 1'
#
loop_
_entity.id
_entity.type
_entity.pdbx_description
1 polymer ?
#
loop_
_entity_poly.entity_id
_entity_poly.type
_entity_poly.pdbx_seq_one_letter_code
_entity_poly.pdbx_strand_id
1 'polypeptide(L)'
;MTSLRESFLPVYSPNNETTELGDNSMLIGGSLLYLQPDEDWPLCNTCAHPLVPLIQLNASSEHTPLALRTRIPSAVPANDSRGLATMVQLFVCPETDCYDTSTNYSTETRSWVVRIATVPLVQSHSTSQKAKKKIEDGASAGEGTGFLPPRIVETWRPGKKETFHWEVQMGQDDSDEFYDIHEPVRGLKLLGHSVRGKFYCSEEVCPQSIPNQYCDRRELIQIGDRDRFTGEDEEENGEEEESEYALGIMATLGNTWIEQCIDHPEVLTLTMSGNW
;
A
#
# COMPACT_ATOMS: atom_id res chain seq x y z
N MET A 1 -8.49 -7.08 26.81
CA MET A 1 -8.57 -5.60 26.74
C MET A 1 -8.32 -5.22 25.30
N THR A 2 -9.30 -4.61 24.64
CA THR A 2 -9.18 -4.17 23.25
C THR A 2 -8.23 -2.97 23.19
N SER A 3 -7.15 -3.09 22.42
CA SER A 3 -6.10 -2.06 22.36
C SER A 3 -6.48 -1.00 21.34
N LEU A 4 -6.78 0.22 21.79
CA LEU A 4 -6.95 1.36 20.90
C LEU A 4 -5.62 1.74 20.22
N ARG A 5 -5.66 1.97 18.91
CA ARG A 5 -4.51 2.46 18.12
C ARG A 5 -4.82 3.79 17.48
N GLU A 6 -3.87 4.72 17.51
CA GLU A 6 -3.97 5.97 16.77
C GLU A 6 -3.58 5.72 15.30
N SER A 7 -4.49 6.08 14.39
CA SER A 7 -4.19 6.10 12.95
C SER A 7 -3.65 7.46 12.52
N PHE A 8 -3.01 7.52 11.36
CA PHE A 8 -2.60 8.77 10.72
C PHE A 8 -3.18 8.85 9.31
N LEU A 9 -3.79 10.00 9.00
CA LEU A 9 -4.46 10.25 7.73
C LEU A 9 -3.60 11.15 6.84
N PRO A 10 -3.59 10.92 5.51
CA PRO A 10 -2.75 11.66 4.59
C PRO A 10 -3.19 13.13 4.49
N VAL A 11 -2.22 14.03 4.37
CA VAL A 11 -2.41 15.41 3.94
C VAL A 11 -1.74 15.55 2.57
N TYR A 12 -2.56 15.66 1.53
CA TYR A 12 -2.09 15.70 0.14
C TYR A 12 -1.54 17.08 -0.23
N SER A 13 -0.53 17.07 -1.10
CA SER A 13 -0.04 18.28 -1.76
C SER A 13 -1.17 18.90 -2.60
N PRO A 14 -1.36 20.23 -2.56
CA PRO A 14 -2.25 20.91 -3.49
C PRO A 14 -1.70 20.89 -4.93
N ASN A 15 -0.39 20.67 -5.10
CA ASN A 15 0.30 20.64 -6.37
C ASN A 15 0.62 19.19 -6.75
N ASN A 16 -0.22 18.59 -7.61
CA ASN A 16 -0.04 17.22 -8.11
C ASN A 16 0.89 17.13 -9.34
N GLU A 17 1.54 18.22 -9.74
CA GLU A 17 2.40 18.26 -10.94
C GLU A 17 3.77 17.59 -10.73
N THR A 18 4.21 17.47 -9.48
CA THR A 18 5.50 16.86 -9.17
C THR A 18 5.39 15.35 -9.13
N THR A 19 6.24 14.68 -9.90
CA THR A 19 6.36 13.21 -9.95
C THR A 19 7.40 12.67 -8.97
N GLU A 20 8.12 13.55 -8.27
CA GLU A 20 9.24 13.21 -7.39
C GLU A 20 8.84 13.28 -5.92
N LEU A 21 9.32 12.33 -5.13
CA LEU A 21 9.02 12.26 -3.71
C LEU A 21 9.70 13.41 -2.94
N GLY A 22 10.96 13.73 -3.27
CA GLY A 22 11.73 14.76 -2.57
C GLY A 22 11.75 14.52 -1.05
N ASP A 23 11.47 15.57 -0.28
CA ASP A 23 11.37 15.51 1.18
C ASP A 23 9.99 15.02 1.67
N ASN A 24 9.00 14.89 0.78
CA ASN A 24 7.63 14.52 1.14
C ASN A 24 7.56 13.11 1.75
N SER A 25 6.49 12.85 2.49
CA SER A 25 6.34 11.58 3.17
C SER A 25 6.04 10.41 2.22
N MET A 26 5.18 10.58 1.22
CA MET A 26 4.77 9.47 0.36
C MET A 26 4.41 9.93 -1.06
N LEU A 27 4.72 9.09 -2.03
CA LEU A 27 4.26 9.20 -3.42
C LEU A 27 3.37 7.98 -3.69
N ILE A 28 2.17 8.24 -4.22
CA ILE A 28 1.23 7.23 -4.68
C ILE A 28 1.23 7.28 -6.20
N GLY A 29 1.40 6.12 -6.84
CA GLY A 29 1.44 6.01 -8.29
C GLY A 29 2.63 6.74 -8.92
N GLY A 30 2.40 7.25 -10.13
CA GLY A 30 3.43 7.88 -10.95
C GLY A 30 4.32 6.87 -11.68
N SER A 31 5.19 7.39 -12.55
CA SER A 31 6.19 6.59 -13.28
C SER A 31 7.59 6.67 -12.68
N LEU A 32 7.75 7.44 -11.59
CA LEU A 32 9.01 7.64 -10.90
C LEU A 32 9.05 6.80 -9.64
N LEU A 33 10.22 6.21 -9.43
CA LEU A 33 10.50 5.24 -8.39
C LEU A 33 11.99 5.27 -8.13
N TYR A 34 12.36 5.06 -6.86
CA TYR A 34 13.74 4.81 -6.50
C TYR A 34 14.07 3.32 -6.61
N LEU A 35 14.99 2.98 -7.50
CA LEU A 35 15.69 1.70 -7.55
C LEU A 35 17.17 1.95 -7.26
N GLN A 36 17.87 0.92 -6.77
CA GLN A 36 19.33 0.99 -6.73
C GLN A 36 19.89 1.01 -8.18
N PRO A 37 21.06 1.61 -8.44
CA PRO A 37 21.58 1.79 -9.80
C PRO A 37 21.66 0.51 -10.64
N ASP A 38 22.00 -0.61 -10.01
CA ASP A 38 22.14 -1.93 -10.66
C ASP A 38 20.94 -2.84 -10.40
N GLU A 39 19.84 -2.30 -9.88
CA GLU A 39 18.65 -3.08 -9.57
C GLU A 39 17.76 -3.26 -10.81
N ASP A 40 17.43 -4.51 -11.11
CA ASP A 40 16.46 -4.84 -12.14
C ASP A 40 15.06 -4.34 -11.76
N TRP A 41 14.29 -3.95 -12.78
CA TRP A 41 12.90 -3.57 -12.58
C TRP A 41 12.08 -4.79 -12.09
N PRO A 42 11.26 -4.65 -11.04
CA PRO A 42 10.52 -5.79 -10.50
C PRO A 42 9.47 -6.29 -11.51
N LEU A 43 9.41 -7.61 -11.69
CA LEU A 43 8.49 -8.28 -12.61
C LEU A 43 7.43 -9.07 -11.85
N CYS A 44 6.24 -9.19 -12.42
CA CYS A 44 5.20 -10.06 -11.93
C CYS A 44 5.64 -11.53 -12.04
N ASN A 45 5.57 -12.29 -10.95
CA ASN A 45 5.94 -13.71 -10.97
C ASN A 45 4.95 -14.56 -11.77
N THR A 46 3.75 -14.06 -12.03
CA THR A 46 2.68 -14.77 -12.76
C THR A 46 2.81 -14.58 -14.28
N CYS A 47 2.94 -13.34 -14.76
CA CYS A 47 2.93 -13.02 -16.19
C CYS A 47 4.24 -12.44 -16.73
N ALA A 48 5.26 -12.23 -15.88
CA ALA A 48 6.53 -11.58 -16.22
C ALA A 48 6.40 -10.15 -16.78
N HIS A 49 5.23 -9.50 -16.65
CA HIS A 49 5.10 -8.07 -16.94
C HIS A 49 5.80 -7.22 -15.88
N PRO A 50 6.40 -6.07 -16.27
CA PRO A 50 6.90 -5.11 -15.31
C PRO A 50 5.80 -4.68 -14.35
N LEU A 51 6.10 -4.70 -13.04
CA LEU A 51 5.16 -4.19 -12.05
C LEU A 51 5.16 -2.66 -12.09
N VAL A 52 4.01 -2.06 -11.81
CA VAL A 52 3.86 -0.61 -11.67
C VAL A 52 4.01 -0.21 -10.19
N PRO A 53 4.66 0.91 -9.87
CA PRO A 53 4.73 1.40 -8.50
C PRO A 53 3.35 1.91 -8.06
N LEU A 54 2.91 1.50 -6.88
CA LEU A 54 1.68 1.95 -6.25
C LEU A 54 1.97 2.89 -5.07
N ILE A 55 2.92 2.53 -4.22
CA ILE A 55 3.32 3.34 -3.05
C ILE A 55 4.83 3.42 -2.97
N GLN A 56 5.33 4.61 -2.66
CA GLN A 56 6.68 4.85 -2.18
C GLN A 56 6.64 5.80 -0.98
N LEU A 57 6.79 5.24 0.22
CA LEU A 57 6.80 5.96 1.49
C LEU A 57 8.24 6.17 1.97
N ASN A 58 8.63 7.42 2.24
CA ASN A 58 9.93 7.77 2.80
C ASN A 58 9.92 7.65 4.34
N ALA A 59 10.22 6.47 4.86
CA ALA A 59 10.32 6.22 6.30
C ALA A 59 11.45 7.01 7.01
N SER A 60 12.33 7.67 6.26
CA SER A 60 13.35 8.57 6.81
C SER A 60 12.92 10.04 6.87
N SER A 61 11.83 10.43 6.20
CA SER A 61 11.36 11.82 6.19
C SER A 61 10.83 12.27 7.56
N GLU A 62 11.14 13.50 7.97
CA GLU A 62 10.54 14.10 9.17
C GLU A 62 9.02 14.28 9.05
N HIS A 63 8.50 14.31 7.81
CA HIS A 63 7.08 14.39 7.53
C HIS A 63 6.34 13.06 7.71
N THR A 64 7.05 11.94 7.85
CA THR A 64 6.46 10.65 8.23
C THR A 64 6.33 10.55 9.76
N PRO A 65 5.18 10.10 10.30
CA PRO A 65 4.97 9.98 11.74
C PRO A 65 6.08 9.19 12.44
N LEU A 66 6.61 9.75 13.53
CA LEU A 66 7.67 9.12 14.33
C LEU A 66 7.29 7.69 14.78
N ALA A 67 6.01 7.49 15.11
CA ALA A 67 5.48 6.18 15.49
C ALA A 67 5.65 5.11 14.39
N LEU A 68 5.67 5.51 13.11
CA LEU A 68 5.93 4.61 11.99
C LEU A 68 7.43 4.47 11.76
N ARG A 69 8.17 5.58 11.76
CA ARG A 69 9.63 5.59 11.52
C ARG A 69 10.40 4.70 12.50
N THR A 70 9.96 4.65 13.75
CA THR A 70 10.54 3.79 14.79
C THR A 70 10.25 2.30 14.62
N ARG A 71 9.29 1.94 13.76
CA ARG A 71 8.89 0.55 13.48
C ARG A 71 9.57 -0.02 12.24
N ILE A 72 9.92 0.84 11.29
CA ILE A 72 10.58 0.43 10.05
C ILE A 72 12.09 0.43 10.31
N PRO A 73 12.75 -0.75 10.27
CA PRO A 73 14.19 -0.79 10.46
C PRO A 73 14.87 -0.01 9.33
N SER A 74 15.86 0.82 9.68
CA SER A 74 16.76 1.32 8.65
C SER A 74 17.65 0.16 8.20
N ALA A 75 17.74 -0.09 6.90
CA ALA A 75 18.61 -1.14 6.38
C ALA A 75 20.10 -0.72 6.40
N VAL A 76 20.43 0.48 6.90
CA VAL A 76 21.78 1.01 7.02
C VAL A 76 22.11 1.32 8.48
N PRO A 77 23.29 0.94 8.99
CA PRO A 77 23.77 1.40 10.29
C PRO A 77 23.76 2.92 10.39
N ALA A 78 23.40 3.47 11.55
CA ALA A 78 23.27 4.92 11.77
C ALA A 78 24.53 5.75 11.44
N ASN A 79 25.70 5.13 11.39
CA ASN A 79 26.96 5.78 11.06
C ASN A 79 27.15 6.03 9.55
N ASP A 80 26.47 5.24 8.70
CA ASP A 80 26.59 5.25 7.24
C ASP A 80 25.33 5.79 6.55
N SER A 81 24.32 6.22 7.30
CA SER A 81 23.03 6.68 6.78
C SER A 81 23.06 8.10 6.17
N ARG A 82 24.21 8.79 6.19
CA ARG A 82 24.30 10.14 5.63
C ARG A 82 24.04 10.11 4.13
N GLY A 83 22.99 10.80 3.70
CA GLY A 83 22.62 10.87 2.29
C GLY A 83 21.82 9.65 1.81
N LEU A 84 21.33 8.78 2.70
CA LEU A 84 20.47 7.65 2.39
C LEU A 84 19.10 7.82 3.03
N ALA A 85 18.06 7.35 2.35
CA ALA A 85 16.70 7.27 2.85
C ALA A 85 16.19 5.83 2.85
N THR A 86 15.38 5.49 3.84
CA THR A 86 14.67 4.21 3.92
C THR A 86 13.29 4.39 3.33
N MET A 87 12.98 3.61 2.30
CA MET A 87 11.72 3.62 1.58
C MET A 87 10.94 2.34 1.84
N VAL A 88 9.64 2.44 2.07
CA VAL A 88 8.71 1.31 1.92
C VAL A 88 8.07 1.43 0.54
N GLN A 89 8.21 0.39 -0.26
CA GLN A 89 7.74 0.38 -1.64
C GLN A 89 6.74 -0.75 -1.86
N LEU A 90 5.67 -0.45 -2.59
CA LEU A 90 4.71 -1.42 -3.11
C LEU A 90 4.62 -1.31 -4.63
N PHE A 91 4.75 -2.47 -5.27
CA PHE A 91 4.61 -2.68 -6.69
C PHE A 91 3.47 -3.63 -6.98
N VAL A 92 2.75 -3.37 -8.06
CA VAL A 92 1.52 -4.09 -8.40
C VAL A 92 1.51 -4.46 -9.88
N CYS A 93 0.95 -5.63 -10.21
CA CYS A 93 0.83 -6.07 -11.59
C CYS A 93 -0.30 -5.28 -12.29
N PRO A 94 -0.07 -4.67 -13.46
CA PRO A 94 -1.14 -3.96 -14.14
C PRO A 94 -2.25 -4.88 -14.70
N GLU A 95 -1.96 -6.18 -14.85
CA GLU A 95 -2.92 -7.16 -15.36
C GLU A 95 -3.90 -7.63 -14.27
N THR A 96 -5.20 -7.42 -14.50
CA THR A 96 -6.29 -7.80 -13.57
C THR A 96 -6.33 -9.31 -13.30
N ASP A 97 -6.11 -10.13 -14.32
CA ASP A 97 -6.14 -11.59 -14.20
C ASP A 97 -5.07 -12.12 -13.24
N CYS A 98 -3.93 -11.41 -13.12
CA CYS A 98 -2.88 -11.78 -12.18
C CYS A 98 -3.30 -11.54 -10.73
N TYR A 99 -4.09 -10.49 -10.49
CA TYR A 99 -4.67 -10.20 -9.19
C TYR A 99 -5.71 -11.24 -8.80
N ASP A 100 -6.66 -11.52 -9.69
CA ASP A 100 -7.72 -12.51 -9.45
C ASP A 100 -7.16 -13.92 -9.23
N THR A 101 -6.07 -14.26 -9.92
CA THR A 101 -5.37 -15.53 -9.67
C THR A 101 -4.74 -15.57 -8.28
N SER A 102 -4.16 -14.45 -7.83
CA SER A 102 -3.50 -14.33 -6.52
C SER A 102 -4.49 -14.32 -5.36
N THR A 103 -5.73 -13.88 -5.59
CA THR A 103 -6.81 -13.84 -4.58
C THR A 103 -7.67 -15.11 -4.56
N ASN A 104 -7.62 -15.95 -5.58
CA ASN A 104 -8.46 -17.16 -5.65
C ASN A 104 -7.74 -18.48 -5.31
N TYR A 105 -6.41 -18.49 -5.14
CA TYR A 105 -5.64 -19.74 -4.95
C TYR A 105 -4.46 -19.62 -3.96
N SER A 106 -4.17 -20.74 -3.29
CA SER A 106 -3.06 -20.96 -2.34
C SER A 106 -1.67 -21.05 -3.01
N THR A 107 -1.48 -20.42 -4.16
CA THR A 107 -0.23 -20.49 -4.92
C THR A 107 0.65 -19.28 -4.64
N GLU A 108 1.96 -19.50 -4.63
CA GLU A 108 3.05 -18.50 -4.50
C GLU A 108 3.12 -17.50 -5.68
N THR A 109 1.97 -17.16 -6.27
CA THR A 109 1.84 -16.24 -7.39
C THR A 109 1.86 -14.81 -6.85
N ARG A 110 3.03 -14.18 -6.90
CA ARG A 110 3.23 -12.80 -6.45
C ARG A 110 2.94 -11.83 -7.60
N SER A 111 1.72 -11.33 -7.65
CA SER A 111 1.31 -10.20 -8.52
C SER A 111 1.68 -8.83 -7.95
N TRP A 112 2.37 -8.80 -6.80
CA TRP A 112 2.91 -7.61 -6.17
C TRP A 112 4.29 -7.87 -5.58
N VAL A 113 5.01 -6.78 -5.28
CA VAL A 113 6.22 -6.78 -4.46
C VAL A 113 6.07 -5.70 -3.40
N VAL A 114 6.18 -6.08 -2.13
CA VAL A 114 6.30 -5.13 -1.01
C VAL A 114 7.68 -5.28 -0.39
N ARG A 115 8.38 -4.17 -0.14
CA ARG A 115 9.75 -4.22 0.37
C ARG A 115 10.16 -2.95 1.12
N ILE A 116 11.25 -3.09 1.88
CA ILE A 116 12.03 -1.97 2.41
C ILE A 116 13.26 -1.82 1.52
N ALA A 117 13.47 -0.62 0.99
CA ALA A 117 14.64 -0.27 0.19
C ALA A 117 15.42 0.85 0.88
N THR A 118 16.75 0.80 0.84
CA THR A 118 17.57 1.98 1.09
C THR A 118 17.82 2.65 -0.24
N VAL A 119 17.80 3.98 -0.32
CA VAL A 119 18.02 4.72 -1.57
C VAL A 119 18.89 5.96 -1.32
N PRO A 120 19.82 6.33 -2.23
CA PRO A 120 20.56 7.57 -2.10
C PRO A 120 19.68 8.80 -2.33
N LEU A 121 19.78 9.80 -1.45
CA LEU A 121 19.05 11.08 -1.55
C LEU A 121 19.52 11.95 -2.73
N VAL A 122 20.73 11.72 -3.24
CA VAL A 122 21.40 12.61 -4.23
C VAL A 122 21.43 12.02 -5.65
N GLN A 123 21.02 10.76 -5.84
CA GLN A 123 21.04 10.07 -7.15
C GLN A 123 19.66 9.53 -7.51
N SER A 124 18.66 10.40 -7.43
CA SER A 124 17.24 10.11 -7.62
C SER A 124 16.79 9.83 -9.06
N HIS A 125 17.69 9.68 -10.04
CA HIS A 125 17.30 9.63 -11.45
C HIS A 125 17.99 8.51 -12.21
N SER A 126 17.46 7.30 -12.07
CA SER A 126 17.67 6.25 -13.07
C SER A 126 16.53 5.25 -13.01
N THR A 127 15.34 5.66 -13.45
CA THR A 127 14.30 4.70 -13.85
C THR A 127 14.86 3.86 -14.99
N SER A 128 14.70 2.54 -14.97
CA SER A 128 14.99 1.71 -16.15
C SER A 128 14.09 2.16 -17.30
N GLN A 129 14.61 2.99 -18.21
CA GLN A 129 13.85 3.60 -19.31
C GLN A 129 13.12 2.55 -20.16
N LYS A 130 13.69 1.34 -20.25
CA LYS A 130 13.10 0.21 -20.98
C LYS A 130 11.83 -0.33 -20.31
N ALA A 131 11.84 -0.49 -18.99
CA ALA A 131 10.67 -0.98 -18.25
C ALA A 131 9.55 0.06 -18.24
N LYS A 132 9.91 1.33 -18.00
CA LYS A 132 8.98 2.46 -18.07
C LYS A 132 8.27 2.53 -19.42
N LYS A 133 9.04 2.48 -20.52
CA LYS A 133 8.48 2.48 -21.87
C LYS A 133 7.52 1.31 -22.10
N LYS A 134 7.86 0.10 -21.66
CA LYS A 134 6.98 -1.08 -21.81
C LYS A 134 5.64 -0.90 -21.09
N ILE A 135 5.64 -0.28 -19.90
CA ILE A 135 4.41 0.03 -19.16
C ILE A 135 3.61 1.12 -19.89
N GLU A 136 4.26 2.18 -20.38
CA GLU A 136 3.60 3.26 -21.14
C GLU A 136 2.99 2.75 -22.46
N ASP A 137 3.71 1.88 -23.17
CA ASP A 137 3.22 1.22 -24.38
C ASP A 137 2.01 0.33 -24.06
N GLY A 138 2.03 -0.39 -22.93
CA GLY A 138 0.90 -1.19 -22.44
C GLY A 138 -0.32 -0.35 -22.07
N ALA A 139 -0.10 0.74 -21.32
CA ALA A 139 -1.12 1.71 -20.93
C ALA A 139 -1.87 2.29 -22.14
N SER A 140 -1.15 2.50 -23.24
CA SER A 140 -1.73 3.01 -24.50
C SER A 140 -2.52 1.95 -25.27
N ALA A 141 -2.33 0.66 -24.94
CA ALA A 141 -2.94 -0.48 -25.62
C ALA A 141 -4.20 -1.01 -24.92
N GLY A 142 -4.42 -0.70 -23.63
CA GLY A 142 -5.62 -1.11 -22.90
C GLY A 142 -5.91 -0.24 -21.68
N GLU A 143 -7.20 0.06 -21.45
CA GLU A 143 -7.66 0.81 -20.28
C GLU A 143 -7.21 0.15 -18.97
N GLY A 144 -6.75 0.97 -18.01
CA GLY A 144 -6.38 0.50 -16.67
C GLY A 144 -5.04 -0.23 -16.55
N THR A 145 -4.27 -0.40 -17.63
CA THR A 145 -2.99 -1.16 -17.63
C THR A 145 -1.73 -0.29 -17.42
N GLY A 146 -1.91 0.97 -17.01
CA GLY A 146 -0.85 1.97 -16.96
C GLY A 146 -0.41 2.43 -15.59
N PHE A 147 0.44 3.45 -15.58
CA PHE A 147 0.78 4.15 -14.35
C PHE A 147 -0.41 4.96 -13.86
N LEU A 148 -0.63 4.89 -12.56
CA LEU A 148 -1.45 5.82 -11.81
C LEU A 148 -1.00 7.27 -11.98
N PRO A 149 -1.92 8.25 -12.04
CA PRO A 149 -1.57 9.64 -11.80
C PRO A 149 -0.84 9.80 -10.46
N PRO A 150 0.29 10.53 -10.41
CA PRO A 150 1.03 10.74 -9.19
C PRO A 150 0.21 11.54 -8.18
N ARG A 151 0.21 11.13 -6.92
CA ARG A 151 -0.31 11.91 -5.79
C ARG A 151 0.71 11.96 -4.66
N ILE A 152 0.97 13.13 -4.13
CA ILE A 152 1.94 13.33 -3.05
C ILE A 152 1.22 13.50 -1.73
N VAL A 153 1.63 12.73 -0.73
CA VAL A 153 1.34 12.99 0.67
C VAL A 153 2.51 13.76 1.26
N GLU A 154 2.31 15.05 1.50
CA GLU A 154 3.33 15.91 2.09
C GLU A 154 3.58 15.47 3.53
N THR A 155 2.51 15.42 4.32
CA THR A 155 2.53 15.14 5.75
C THR A 155 1.35 14.26 6.17
N TRP A 156 1.31 13.89 7.45
CA TRP A 156 0.23 13.11 8.02
C TRP A 156 -0.34 13.79 9.26
N ARG A 157 -1.65 13.75 9.40
CA ARG A 157 -2.35 14.24 10.60
C ARG A 157 -2.82 13.07 11.47
N PRO A 158 -2.81 13.20 12.80
CA PRO A 158 -3.43 12.22 13.68
C PRO A 158 -4.91 12.02 13.33
N GLY A 159 -5.33 10.77 13.24
CA GLY A 159 -6.71 10.33 13.07
C GLY A 159 -7.40 10.05 14.40
N LYS A 160 -8.57 9.41 14.35
CA LYS A 160 -9.23 8.92 15.56
C LYS A 160 -8.54 7.67 16.09
N LYS A 161 -8.77 7.35 17.36
CA LYS A 161 -8.37 6.05 17.92
C LYS A 161 -9.31 4.97 17.42
N GLU A 162 -8.72 3.92 16.88
CA GLU A 162 -9.41 2.81 16.25
C GLU A 162 -9.25 1.55 17.10
N THR A 163 -10.20 0.63 16.99
CA THR A 163 -10.12 -0.72 17.57
C THR A 163 -10.38 -1.77 16.52
N PHE A 164 -9.85 -2.97 16.73
CA PHE A 164 -10.19 -4.11 15.89
C PHE A 164 -11.67 -4.46 16.04
N HIS A 165 -12.38 -4.61 14.91
CA HIS A 165 -13.79 -4.98 14.85
C HIS A 165 -13.90 -6.44 14.41
N TRP A 166 -14.01 -7.35 15.38
CA TRP A 166 -14.13 -8.79 15.09
C TRP A 166 -15.58 -9.17 14.72
N GLU A 167 -16.53 -8.37 15.19
CA GLU A 167 -17.98 -8.50 14.97
C GLU A 167 -18.32 -8.40 13.47
N VAL A 168 -17.72 -7.43 12.78
CA VAL A 168 -17.82 -7.23 11.32
C VAL A 168 -17.28 -8.43 10.56
N GLN A 169 -16.19 -9.05 11.03
CA GLN A 169 -15.58 -10.23 10.41
C GLN A 169 -16.50 -11.46 10.49
N MET A 170 -17.26 -11.60 11.58
CA MET A 170 -18.13 -12.75 11.83
C MET A 170 -19.58 -12.54 11.34
N GLY A 171 -19.89 -11.36 10.79
CA GLY A 171 -21.25 -10.98 10.39
C GLY A 171 -22.20 -10.94 11.59
N GLN A 172 -21.68 -10.61 12.78
CA GLN A 172 -22.47 -10.41 13.97
C GLN A 172 -22.72 -8.91 14.13
N ASP A 173 -23.97 -8.49 14.01
CA ASP A 173 -24.41 -7.14 14.39
C ASP A 173 -24.51 -7.06 15.92
N ASP A 174 -23.37 -7.14 16.60
CA ASP A 174 -23.29 -6.73 18.00
C ASP A 174 -23.07 -5.21 18.00
N SER A 175 -24.18 -4.46 18.02
CA SER A 175 -24.17 -3.00 18.12
C SER A 175 -23.72 -2.57 19.53
N ASP A 176 -22.42 -2.63 19.79
CA ASP A 176 -21.80 -2.05 20.97
C ASP A 176 -21.28 -0.64 20.61
N GLU A 177 -21.87 0.38 21.26
CA GLU A 177 -21.57 1.80 21.09
C GLU A 177 -20.05 2.10 21.12
N PHE A 178 -19.27 1.31 21.86
CA PHE A 178 -17.81 1.42 21.87
C PHE A 178 -17.21 1.17 20.49
N TYR A 179 -17.65 0.13 19.79
CA TYR A 179 -17.13 -0.24 18.48
C TYR A 179 -17.53 0.81 17.44
N ASP A 180 -18.78 1.25 17.41
CA ASP A 180 -19.24 2.31 16.50
C ASP A 180 -18.37 3.58 16.59
N ILE A 181 -18.02 4.00 17.81
CA ILE A 181 -17.15 5.17 18.02
C ILE A 181 -15.72 4.91 17.52
N HIS A 182 -15.23 3.69 17.69
CA HIS A 182 -13.85 3.29 17.41
C HIS A 182 -13.68 2.50 16.08
N GLU A 183 -14.67 2.54 15.19
CA GLU A 183 -14.64 1.93 13.86
C GLU A 183 -13.37 2.37 13.10
N PRO A 184 -12.62 1.47 12.46
CA PRO A 184 -11.44 1.88 11.72
C PRO A 184 -11.80 2.87 10.59
N VAL A 185 -11.01 3.94 10.44
CA VAL A 185 -11.25 4.91 9.37
C VAL A 185 -11.00 4.27 8.01
N ARG A 186 -11.88 4.58 7.07
CA ARG A 186 -11.83 4.12 5.69
C ARG A 186 -10.70 4.77 4.88
N GLY A 187 -10.23 4.11 3.83
CA GLY A 187 -9.22 4.60 2.89
C GLY A 187 -7.76 4.45 3.35
N LEU A 188 -6.89 5.28 2.77
CA LEU A 188 -5.45 5.29 3.04
C LEU A 188 -5.14 5.82 4.45
N LYS A 189 -4.40 5.04 5.25
CA LYS A 189 -3.92 5.46 6.57
C LYS A 189 -2.68 4.69 7.02
N LEU A 190 -1.95 5.26 7.99
CA LEU A 190 -0.86 4.58 8.68
C LEU A 190 -1.28 4.13 10.09
N LEU A 191 -0.77 2.99 10.53
CA LEU A 191 -0.82 2.48 11.91
C LEU A 191 -2.20 2.26 12.55
N GLY A 192 -3.26 2.46 11.78
CA GLY A 192 -4.64 2.15 12.17
C GLY A 192 -4.92 0.65 12.15
N HIS A 193 -6.20 0.32 12.33
CA HIS A 193 -6.73 -1.02 12.16
C HIS A 193 -7.24 -1.21 10.73
N SER A 194 -7.00 -2.36 10.12
CA SER A 194 -7.60 -2.71 8.84
C SER A 194 -9.13 -2.80 8.94
N VAL A 195 -9.83 -2.31 7.91
CA VAL A 195 -11.24 -2.64 7.70
C VAL A 195 -11.28 -4.03 7.07
N ARG A 196 -11.73 -5.05 7.81
CA ARG A 196 -11.69 -6.46 7.37
C ARG A 196 -13.07 -6.96 6.95
N GLY A 197 -13.11 -7.66 5.82
CA GLY A 197 -14.28 -8.44 5.39
C GLY A 197 -14.21 -9.92 5.81
N LYS A 198 -15.18 -10.72 5.34
CA LYS A 198 -15.36 -12.14 5.73
C LYS A 198 -14.25 -13.09 5.26
N PHE A 199 -13.53 -12.77 4.18
CA PHE A 199 -12.53 -13.66 3.57
C PHE A 199 -11.18 -12.97 3.47
N TYR A 200 -10.12 -13.75 3.69
CA TYR A 200 -8.74 -13.28 3.68
C TYR A 200 -7.93 -14.03 2.62
N CYS A 201 -7.12 -13.27 1.88
CA CYS A 201 -5.98 -13.80 1.15
C CYS A 201 -4.75 -13.09 1.70
N SER A 202 -3.98 -13.86 2.45
CA SER A 202 -2.76 -13.42 3.10
C SER A 202 -1.67 -14.43 2.75
N GLU A 203 -0.51 -13.93 2.32
CA GLU A 203 0.72 -14.69 2.48
C GLU A 203 1.05 -14.66 3.98
N GLU A 204 0.44 -15.56 4.75
CA GLU A 204 0.45 -15.57 6.24
C GLU A 204 1.77 -16.02 6.86
N VAL A 205 2.72 -16.49 6.05
CA VAL A 205 3.92 -17.11 6.60
C VAL A 205 5.08 -16.12 6.54
N CYS A 206 5.58 -15.72 7.71
CA CYS A 206 6.86 -15.05 7.79
C CYS A 206 7.93 -16.03 7.27
N PRO A 207 8.70 -15.71 6.20
CA PRO A 207 9.67 -16.64 5.63
C PRO A 207 10.83 -16.96 6.59
N GLN A 208 10.98 -16.15 7.64
CA GLN A 208 11.97 -16.33 8.69
C GLN A 208 11.42 -17.02 9.94
N SER A 209 10.12 -17.34 9.99
CA SER A 209 9.59 -18.07 11.14
C SER A 209 10.14 -19.49 11.19
N ILE A 210 10.34 -19.98 12.41
CA ILE A 210 10.63 -21.39 12.62
C ILE A 210 9.40 -22.20 12.16
N PRO A 211 9.58 -23.36 11.50
CA PRO A 211 8.45 -24.20 11.11
C PRO A 211 7.48 -24.45 12.27
N ASN A 212 6.18 -24.22 12.03
CA ASN A 212 5.08 -24.30 13.00
C ASN A 212 5.03 -23.19 14.06
N GLN A 213 5.79 -22.10 13.90
CA GLN A 213 5.64 -20.90 14.72
C GLN A 213 5.00 -19.79 13.89
N TYR A 214 3.88 -19.28 14.40
CA TYR A 214 3.26 -18.07 13.88
C TYR A 214 3.99 -16.86 14.47
N CYS A 215 4.37 -15.91 13.62
CA CYS A 215 4.88 -14.62 14.05
C CYS A 215 3.73 -13.64 14.21
N ASP A 216 3.76 -12.86 15.28
CA ASP A 216 2.82 -11.75 15.43
C ASP A 216 3.09 -10.68 14.36
N ARG A 217 2.00 -10.03 13.93
CA ARG A 217 2.05 -9.01 12.89
C ARG A 217 1.46 -7.69 13.38
N ARG A 218 1.95 -6.60 12.80
CA ARG A 218 1.37 -5.26 12.98
C ARG A 218 1.09 -4.62 11.63
N GLU A 219 -0.01 -3.89 11.58
CA GLU A 219 -0.44 -3.17 10.39
C GLU A 219 0.32 -1.84 10.32
N LEU A 220 0.96 -1.60 9.18
CA LEU A 220 1.71 -0.37 8.94
C LEU A 220 0.92 0.62 8.09
N ILE A 221 0.35 0.14 6.98
CA ILE A 221 -0.32 0.96 5.97
C ILE A 221 -1.59 0.24 5.54
N GLN A 222 -2.75 0.90 5.63
CA GLN A 222 -3.94 0.49 4.87
C GLN A 222 -4.01 1.36 3.63
N ILE A 223 -4.27 0.76 2.47
CA ILE A 223 -4.18 1.42 1.16
C ILE A 223 -5.55 1.88 0.66
N GLY A 224 -6.59 1.11 0.96
CA GLY A 224 -7.97 1.43 0.59
C GLY A 224 -8.96 0.51 1.29
N ASP A 225 -10.22 0.90 1.24
CA ASP A 225 -11.38 0.06 1.46
C ASP A 225 -12.48 0.45 0.47
N ARG A 226 -13.31 -0.52 0.08
CA ARG A 226 -14.08 -0.45 -1.18
C ARG A 226 -15.29 0.50 -1.18
N ASP A 227 -15.59 1.23 -0.11
CA ASP A 227 -16.95 1.75 0.07
C ASP A 227 -17.19 3.24 -0.23
N ARG A 228 -16.26 3.97 -0.83
CA ARG A 228 -16.50 5.39 -1.23
C ARG A 228 -15.83 5.82 -2.54
N PHE A 229 -15.86 4.94 -3.53
CA PHE A 229 -15.86 5.33 -4.95
C PHE A 229 -17.23 5.09 -5.60
N THR A 230 -18.25 4.74 -4.80
CA THR A 230 -19.65 4.75 -5.19
C THR A 230 -20.20 6.15 -4.93
N GLY A 231 -20.62 6.81 -6.01
CA GLY A 231 -21.33 8.08 -5.97
C GLY A 231 -22.69 7.94 -5.28
N GLU A 232 -22.69 7.83 -3.95
CA GLU A 232 -23.93 8.00 -3.18
C GLU A 232 -24.38 9.46 -3.14
N ASP A 233 -23.60 10.39 -3.69
CA ASP A 233 -24.05 11.74 -4.09
C ASP A 233 -24.36 11.86 -5.61
N GLU A 234 -24.22 10.78 -6.40
CA GLU A 234 -24.43 10.80 -7.87
C GLU A 234 -25.68 10.05 -8.34
N GLU A 235 -26.44 9.39 -7.46
CA GLU A 235 -27.72 8.79 -7.85
C GLU A 235 -28.85 9.81 -8.12
N GLU A 236 -28.65 11.12 -7.86
CA GLU A 236 -29.66 12.14 -8.17
C GLU A 236 -29.52 12.80 -9.55
N ASN A 237 -28.39 12.67 -10.24
CA ASN A 237 -28.20 13.24 -11.58
C ASN A 237 -27.51 12.22 -12.47
N GLY A 238 -28.32 11.45 -13.23
CA GLY A 238 -27.88 10.33 -14.08
C GLY A 238 -26.94 10.68 -15.24
N GLU A 239 -25.74 11.15 -14.91
CA GLU A 239 -24.57 11.15 -15.76
C GLU A 239 -23.59 10.20 -15.09
N GLU A 240 -23.47 8.99 -15.65
CA GLU A 240 -22.33 8.10 -15.37
C GLU A 240 -21.07 8.84 -15.83
N GLU A 241 -20.45 9.64 -14.97
CA GLU A 241 -19.07 10.03 -15.19
C GLU A 241 -18.26 8.73 -15.10
N GLU A 242 -17.92 8.18 -16.27
CA GLU A 242 -16.81 7.25 -16.43
C GLU A 242 -15.65 7.82 -15.63
N SER A 243 -15.40 7.27 -14.45
CA SER A 243 -14.32 7.74 -13.61
C SER A 243 -13.04 7.50 -14.41
N GLU A 244 -12.46 8.56 -14.98
CA GLU A 244 -11.25 8.59 -15.81
C GLU A 244 -10.00 8.23 -14.97
N TYR A 245 -10.04 7.12 -14.24
CA TYR A 245 -8.98 6.74 -13.33
C TYR A 245 -8.45 5.36 -13.70
N ALA A 246 -7.16 5.35 -14.02
CA ALA A 246 -6.33 4.24 -14.49
C ALA A 246 -6.16 3.08 -13.48
N LEU A 247 -7.19 2.76 -12.71
CA LEU A 247 -7.16 1.73 -11.68
C LEU A 247 -8.48 0.97 -11.58
N GLY A 248 -8.75 0.13 -12.57
CA GLY A 248 -9.45 -1.12 -12.28
C GLY A 248 -8.77 -1.90 -11.14
N ILE A 249 -7.44 -1.74 -10.97
CA ILE A 249 -6.64 -2.43 -9.96
C ILE A 249 -6.93 -1.99 -8.52
N MET A 250 -7.21 -0.72 -8.23
CA MET A 250 -7.57 -0.32 -6.84
C MET A 250 -8.99 -0.75 -6.48
N ALA A 251 -9.89 -0.83 -7.47
CA ALA A 251 -11.18 -1.46 -7.28
C ALA A 251 -11.05 -2.96 -6.97
N THR A 252 -10.08 -3.65 -7.59
CA THR A 252 -9.73 -5.07 -7.30
C THR A 252 -8.93 -5.26 -6.01
N LEU A 253 -8.06 -4.30 -5.65
CA LEU A 253 -7.25 -4.35 -4.44
C LEU A 253 -8.09 -4.22 -3.17
N GLY A 254 -9.27 -3.59 -3.23
CA GLY A 254 -10.21 -3.53 -2.11
C GLY A 254 -9.56 -3.16 -0.77
N ASN A 255 -9.91 -3.90 0.28
CA ASN A 255 -9.38 -3.79 1.64
C ASN A 255 -7.96 -4.40 1.72
N THR A 256 -6.95 -3.63 1.31
CA THR A 256 -5.54 -4.06 1.34
C THR A 256 -4.74 -3.33 2.41
N TRP A 257 -3.87 -4.06 3.11
CA TRP A 257 -2.91 -3.48 4.05
C TRP A 257 -1.54 -4.15 4.00
N ILE A 258 -0.52 -3.34 4.29
CA ILE A 258 0.86 -3.78 4.47
C ILE A 258 1.07 -4.09 5.95
N GLU A 259 1.41 -5.34 6.22
CA GLU A 259 1.78 -5.83 7.55
C GLU A 259 3.29 -5.98 7.68
N GLN A 260 3.75 -5.90 8.90
CA GLN A 260 5.13 -6.15 9.28
C GLN A 260 5.16 -7.23 10.37
N CYS A 261 6.06 -8.19 10.21
CA CYS A 261 6.35 -9.16 11.25
C CYS A 261 6.98 -8.45 12.45
N ILE A 262 6.48 -8.70 13.67
CA ILE A 262 7.00 -8.07 14.88
C ILE A 262 8.40 -8.60 15.20
N ASP A 263 8.61 -9.91 15.03
CA ASP A 263 9.90 -10.57 15.31
C ASP A 263 10.97 -10.31 14.24
N HIS A 264 10.54 -10.03 12.99
CA HIS A 264 11.39 -9.83 11.83
C HIS A 264 10.97 -8.53 11.11
N PRO A 265 11.32 -7.34 11.64
CA PRO A 265 10.80 -6.06 11.15
C PRO A 265 11.12 -5.75 9.68
N GLU A 266 12.08 -6.42 9.08
CA GLU A 266 12.40 -6.32 7.65
C GLU A 266 11.40 -7.08 6.75
N VAL A 267 10.63 -8.00 7.31
CA VAL A 267 9.62 -8.78 6.60
C VAL A 267 8.32 -7.98 6.53
N LEU A 268 7.99 -7.56 5.31
CA LEU A 268 6.70 -6.96 4.96
C LEU A 268 5.86 -7.94 4.14
N THR A 269 4.56 -7.90 4.34
CA THR A 269 3.59 -8.68 3.56
C THR A 269 2.41 -7.80 3.17
N LEU A 270 1.89 -8.02 1.96
CA LEU A 270 0.62 -7.45 1.56
C LEU A 270 -0.48 -8.45 1.92
N THR A 271 -1.49 -7.97 2.63
CA THR A 271 -2.68 -8.76 2.97
C THR A 271 -3.90 -8.08 2.35
N MET A 272 -4.78 -8.90 1.79
CA MET A 272 -6.02 -8.46 1.15
C MET A 272 -7.20 -9.15 1.82
N SER A 273 -8.30 -8.42 2.06
CA SER A 273 -9.58 -9.04 2.39
C SER A 273 -10.63 -8.77 1.33
N GLY A 274 -11.45 -9.79 1.07
CA GLY A 274 -12.61 -9.68 0.20
C GLY A 274 -13.81 -9.09 0.96
N ASN A 275 -14.63 -8.32 0.24
CA ASN A 275 -15.97 -7.98 0.68
C ASN A 275 -16.91 -9.12 0.25
N TRP A 276 -17.82 -9.52 1.13
CA TRP A 276 -19.05 -10.20 0.71
C TRP A 276 -20.21 -9.26 0.95
#